data_AF-A0A963W8U4-F1
#
_entry.id   AF-A0A963W8U4-F1
#
_cell.length_a   1.000
_cell.length_b   1.000
_cell.length_c   1.000
_cell.angle_alpha   90.00
_cell.angle_beta   90.00
_cell.angle_gamma   90.00
#
_symmetry.space_group_name_H-M   'P 1'
#
loop_
_entity.id
_entity.type
_entity.pdbx_description
1 polymer ?
#
loop_
_entity_poly.entity_id
_entity_poly.type
_entity_poly.pdbx_seq_one_letter_code
_entity_poly.pdbx_strand_id
1 'polypeptide(L)'
;MTANLLLIGKSGAMAARAALDLTAQNIANAGNADYARRTLSMAEVAAKGGITMQQDVGLSGVRPDRVLRSDSLFLHNEARRTSGDLARADAELAGLSNAETAIEQAGIYTAIVDFESSLSRLASDPLGGALRSAVVESADRLAQTFHIAGNGLDIAEADLRFGADAGVEQVNLLAGELARTNAGIARARPGSSNMAALFDQRDALLRDMSQYAAVTTSLDAMGRVAVSVDGQPLVAGVDSFTLAMAANPDGSLDFSVGGNAVNLPAGSLLGTSQALHGIADLRGQLDDLAAQVIDVANTAQANGAAPDGTPGQPFFAGSGAADIAVALTSGSQIATAPAGSAADSRDIGNLQALR
;
A
#
# COMPACT_ATOMS: atom_id res chain seq x y z
N MET A 1 0.00 -68.61 -19.51
CA MET A 1 -1.23 -67.94 -19.03
C MET A 1 -1.14 -67.46 -17.56
N THR A 2 -0.65 -68.26 -16.61
CA THR A 2 -0.55 -67.88 -15.17
C THR A 2 0.38 -66.69 -14.89
N ALA A 3 1.53 -66.60 -15.58
CA ALA A 3 2.46 -65.47 -15.44
C ALA A 3 1.83 -64.12 -15.83
N ASN A 4 0.91 -64.09 -16.80
CA ASN A 4 0.27 -62.87 -17.28
C ASN A 4 -0.82 -62.37 -16.33
N LEU A 5 -1.60 -63.27 -15.71
CA LEU A 5 -2.57 -62.88 -14.67
C LEU A 5 -1.88 -62.31 -13.42
N LEU A 6 -0.73 -62.88 -13.03
CA LEU A 6 0.08 -62.36 -11.92
C LEU A 6 0.65 -60.97 -12.24
N LEU A 7 1.08 -60.72 -13.48
CA LEU A 7 1.57 -59.41 -13.92
C LEU A 7 0.44 -58.35 -13.95
N ILE A 8 -0.74 -58.71 -14.46
CA ILE A 8 -1.94 -57.87 -14.43
C ILE A 8 -2.31 -57.54 -12.98
N GLY A 9 -2.45 -58.55 -12.12
CA GLY A 9 -2.78 -58.37 -10.71
C GLY A 9 -1.75 -57.52 -9.96
N LYS A 10 -0.45 -57.72 -10.22
CA LYS A 10 0.64 -56.90 -9.67
C LYS A 10 0.53 -55.45 -10.14
N SER A 11 0.28 -55.21 -11.42
CA SER A 11 0.13 -53.85 -11.96
C SER A 11 -1.09 -53.13 -11.38
N GLY A 12 -2.21 -53.84 -11.24
CA GLY A 12 -3.42 -53.33 -10.59
C GLY A 12 -3.22 -53.00 -9.11
N ALA A 13 -2.56 -53.88 -8.35
CA ALA A 13 -2.26 -53.63 -6.94
C ALA A 13 -1.31 -52.43 -6.75
N MET A 14 -0.29 -52.28 -7.61
CA MET A 14 0.60 -51.11 -7.57
C MET A 14 -0.13 -49.81 -7.93
N ALA A 15 -1.00 -49.83 -8.94
CA ALA A 15 -1.80 -48.67 -9.31
C ALA A 15 -2.80 -48.28 -8.20
N ALA A 16 -3.47 -49.25 -7.58
CA ALA A 16 -4.35 -49.03 -6.44
C ALA A 16 -3.61 -48.44 -5.24
N ARG A 17 -2.41 -48.97 -4.92
CA ARG A 17 -1.55 -48.40 -3.87
C ARG A 17 -1.21 -46.93 -4.17
N ALA A 18 -0.79 -46.62 -5.39
CA ALA A 18 -0.48 -45.24 -5.77
C ALA A 18 -1.70 -44.30 -5.67
N ALA A 19 -2.91 -44.78 -5.98
CA ALA A 19 -4.14 -44.02 -5.81
C ALA A 19 -4.48 -43.78 -4.32
N LEU A 20 -4.23 -44.77 -3.45
CA LEU A 20 -4.38 -44.62 -2.00
C LEU A 20 -3.35 -43.66 -1.42
N ASP A 21 -2.09 -43.72 -1.87
CA ASP A 21 -1.05 -42.77 -1.47
C ASP A 21 -1.43 -41.33 -1.85
N LEU A 22 -2.00 -41.12 -3.04
CA LEU A 22 -2.49 -39.80 -3.46
C LEU A 22 -3.71 -39.35 -2.64
N THR A 23 -4.60 -40.28 -2.28
CA THR A 23 -5.74 -39.99 -1.41
C THR A 23 -5.26 -39.57 -0.01
N ALA A 24 -4.26 -40.27 0.54
CA ALA A 24 -3.63 -39.90 1.79
C ALA A 24 -2.97 -38.51 1.71
N GLN A 25 -2.30 -38.18 0.60
CA GLN A 25 -1.76 -36.84 0.36
C GLN A 25 -2.85 -35.76 0.32
N ASN A 26 -3.98 -36.02 -0.36
CA ASN A 26 -5.10 -35.09 -0.38
C ASN A 26 -5.69 -34.87 1.03
N ILE A 27 -5.84 -35.93 1.82
CA ILE A 27 -6.35 -35.84 3.20
C ILE A 27 -5.37 -35.06 4.08
N ALA A 28 -4.07 -35.39 4.01
CA ALA A 28 -3.04 -34.72 4.81
C ALA A 28 -2.92 -33.22 4.48
N ASN A 29 -3.19 -32.82 3.24
CA ASN A 29 -3.11 -31.42 2.79
C ASN A 29 -4.49 -30.76 2.65
N ALA A 30 -5.56 -31.36 3.16
CA ALA A 30 -6.91 -30.82 3.01
C ALA A 30 -7.08 -29.43 3.66
N GLY A 31 -6.25 -29.09 4.65
CA GLY A 31 -6.23 -27.77 5.29
C GLY A 31 -5.25 -26.77 4.68
N ASN A 32 -4.47 -27.14 3.65
CA ASN A 32 -3.55 -26.23 3.00
C ASN A 32 -4.27 -25.47 1.87
N ALA A 33 -4.38 -24.14 2.00
CA ALA A 33 -5.04 -23.29 1.01
C ALA A 33 -4.36 -23.28 -0.37
N ASP A 34 -3.06 -23.61 -0.44
CA ASP A 34 -2.29 -23.67 -1.68
C ASP A 34 -2.39 -25.02 -2.39
N TYR A 35 -2.99 -26.02 -1.75
CA TYR A 35 -3.02 -27.39 -2.27
C TYR A 35 -4.25 -27.62 -3.18
N ALA A 36 -4.01 -27.86 -4.47
CA ALA A 36 -5.06 -28.32 -5.37
C ALA A 36 -5.30 -29.83 -5.22
N ARG A 37 -6.55 -30.25 -5.05
CA ARG A 37 -6.92 -31.68 -4.99
C ARG A 37 -6.42 -32.41 -6.24
N ARG A 38 -5.80 -33.56 -6.04
CA ARG A 38 -5.18 -34.35 -7.11
C ARG A 38 -5.93 -35.65 -7.37
N THR A 39 -6.02 -36.03 -8.64
CA THR A 39 -6.59 -37.31 -9.09
C THR A 39 -5.56 -38.06 -9.94
N LEU A 40 -5.40 -39.35 -9.70
CA LEU A 40 -4.51 -40.19 -10.50
C LEU A 40 -5.26 -40.73 -11.71
N SER A 41 -4.85 -40.30 -12.91
CA SER A 41 -5.31 -40.93 -14.14
C SER A 41 -4.52 -42.22 -14.37
N MET A 42 -5.22 -43.27 -14.76
CA MET A 42 -4.66 -44.57 -15.08
C MET A 42 -4.82 -44.84 -16.57
N ALA A 43 -3.79 -45.40 -17.19
CA ALA A 43 -3.84 -45.82 -18.59
C ALA A 43 -3.58 -47.32 -18.70
N GLU A 44 -4.21 -47.92 -19.70
CA GLU A 44 -3.93 -49.29 -20.10
C GLU A 44 -2.48 -49.40 -20.62
N VAL A 45 -1.82 -50.50 -20.27
CA VAL A 45 -0.51 -50.84 -20.84
C VAL A 45 -0.73 -51.48 -22.21
N ALA A 46 -0.88 -50.65 -23.24
CA ALA A 46 -1.01 -51.09 -24.64
C ALA A 46 0.36 -51.27 -25.32
N ALA A 47 0.51 -52.29 -26.17
CA ALA A 47 1.74 -52.51 -26.95
C ALA A 47 1.80 -51.61 -28.19
N LYS A 48 2.99 -51.09 -28.52
CA LYS A 48 3.28 -50.54 -29.86
C LYS A 48 3.56 -51.70 -30.80
N GLY A 49 2.55 -52.20 -31.52
CA GLY A 49 2.69 -53.26 -32.53
C GLY A 49 1.75 -53.05 -33.71
N GLY A 50 2.29 -53.07 -34.94
CA GLY A 50 1.51 -53.01 -36.17
C GLY A 50 0.75 -54.31 -36.47
N ILE A 51 -0.17 -54.24 -37.44
CA ILE A 51 -1.27 -55.20 -37.75
C ILE A 51 -0.81 -56.62 -38.16
N THR A 52 0.47 -56.93 -38.10
CA THR A 52 1.01 -58.23 -38.51
C THR A 52 2.16 -58.62 -37.60
N MET A 53 1.88 -59.54 -36.67
CA MET A 53 2.72 -60.67 -36.24
C MET A 53 2.22 -61.18 -34.89
N GLN A 54 1.90 -62.48 -34.88
CA GLN A 54 1.85 -63.45 -33.77
C GLN A 54 1.28 -63.01 -32.40
N GLN A 55 0.25 -63.75 -31.97
CA GLN A 55 -0.26 -63.84 -30.60
C GLN A 55 0.86 -64.16 -29.60
N ASP A 56 1.46 -63.14 -29.00
CA ASP A 56 2.15 -63.28 -27.72
C ASP A 56 1.50 -62.36 -26.69
N VAL A 57 0.90 -63.03 -25.70
CA VAL A 57 -0.12 -62.56 -24.79
C VAL A 57 0.50 -61.77 -23.63
N GLY A 58 1.45 -60.87 -23.92
CA GLY A 58 2.07 -59.94 -22.96
C GLY A 58 1.25 -58.65 -22.75
N LEU A 59 -0.03 -58.71 -23.13
CA LEU A 59 -0.93 -57.60 -23.41
C LEU A 59 -2.02 -57.57 -22.34
N SER A 60 -1.80 -56.88 -21.23
CA SER A 60 -2.86 -56.37 -20.33
C SER A 60 -2.26 -55.86 -19.03
N GLY A 61 -2.81 -54.79 -18.50
CA GLY A 61 -2.44 -54.22 -17.21
C GLY A 61 -2.76 -52.74 -17.16
N VAL A 62 -2.66 -52.17 -15.96
CA VAL A 62 -2.90 -50.75 -15.74
C VAL A 62 -1.64 -50.10 -15.20
N ARG A 63 -1.34 -48.89 -15.65
CA ARG A 63 -0.27 -48.07 -15.07
C ARG A 63 -0.81 -46.69 -14.70
N PRO A 64 -0.28 -46.09 -13.63
CA PRO A 64 -0.41 -44.64 -13.42
C PRO A 64 0.08 -43.89 -14.66
N ASP A 65 -0.76 -43.03 -15.24
CA ASP A 65 -0.41 -42.18 -16.39
C ASP A 65 0.07 -40.81 -15.91
N ARG A 66 -0.83 -40.05 -15.27
CA ARG A 66 -0.56 -38.69 -14.80
C ARG A 66 -1.39 -38.32 -13.58
N VAL A 67 -0.84 -37.40 -12.80
CA VAL A 67 -1.55 -36.69 -11.74
C VAL A 67 -2.24 -35.48 -12.36
N LEU A 68 -3.57 -35.43 -12.23
CA LEU A 68 -4.40 -34.30 -12.62
C LEU A 68 -4.71 -33.45 -11.40
N ARG A 69 -4.68 -32.12 -11.54
CA ARG A 69 -5.15 -31.18 -10.52
C ARG A 69 -6.59 -30.80 -10.83
N SER A 70 -7.40 -30.67 -9.78
CA SER A 70 -8.73 -30.06 -9.87
C SER A 70 -8.57 -28.56 -9.68
N ASP A 71 -8.27 -27.83 -10.75
CA ASP A 71 -8.10 -26.38 -10.74
C ASP A 71 -9.00 -25.69 -11.78
N SER A 72 -9.19 -24.38 -11.61
CA SER A 72 -9.91 -23.53 -12.55
C SER A 72 -9.12 -22.26 -12.75
N LEU A 73 -8.48 -22.11 -13.91
CA LEU A 73 -7.70 -20.91 -14.24
C LEU A 73 -8.55 -19.64 -14.17
N PHE A 74 -9.83 -19.72 -14.54
CA PHE A 74 -10.76 -18.60 -14.42
C PHE A 74 -10.91 -18.14 -12.96
N LEU A 75 -11.16 -19.07 -12.03
CA LEU A 75 -11.30 -18.74 -10.61
C LEU A 75 -10.00 -18.20 -10.02
N HIS A 76 -8.84 -18.73 -10.42
CA HIS A 76 -7.55 -18.21 -9.96
C HIS A 76 -7.29 -16.79 -10.45
N ASN A 77 -7.61 -16.50 -11.72
CA ASN A 77 -7.48 -15.16 -12.28
C ASN A 77 -8.41 -14.18 -11.57
N GLU A 78 -9.67 -14.57 -11.36
CA GLU A 78 -10.65 -13.72 -10.68
C GLU A 78 -10.28 -13.49 -9.21
N ALA A 79 -9.81 -14.52 -8.49
CA ALA A 79 -9.32 -14.39 -7.12
C ALA A 79 -8.12 -13.43 -7.03
N ARG A 80 -7.14 -13.54 -7.94
CA ARG A 80 -6.01 -12.59 -7.97
C ARG A 80 -6.45 -11.16 -8.26
N ARG A 81 -7.40 -10.99 -9.18
CA ARG A 81 -7.95 -9.67 -9.51
C ARG A 81 -8.62 -9.03 -8.30
N THR A 82 -9.53 -9.75 -7.63
CA THR A 82 -10.24 -9.24 -6.45
C THR A 82 -9.33 -9.07 -5.23
N SER A 83 -8.35 -9.96 -5.03
CA SER A 83 -7.34 -9.79 -3.99
C SER A 83 -6.47 -8.55 -4.22
N GLY A 84 -6.08 -8.25 -5.47
CA GLY A 84 -5.36 -7.03 -5.79
C GLY A 84 -6.19 -5.76 -5.58
N ASP A 85 -7.47 -5.79 -5.94
CA ASP A 85 -8.40 -4.67 -5.70
C ASP A 85 -8.58 -4.42 -4.20
N LEU A 86 -8.74 -5.48 -3.41
CA LEU A 86 -8.86 -5.41 -1.96
C LEU A 86 -7.58 -4.88 -1.33
N ALA A 87 -6.42 -5.42 -1.69
CA ALA A 87 -5.13 -4.98 -1.15
C ALA A 87 -4.85 -3.50 -1.47
N ARG A 88 -5.29 -3.01 -2.63
CA ARG A 88 -5.24 -1.58 -2.97
C ARG A 88 -6.09 -0.76 -2.01
N ALA A 89 -7.37 -1.12 -1.85
CA ALA A 89 -8.30 -0.38 -1.00
C ALA A 89 -7.88 -0.39 0.48
N ASP A 90 -7.42 -1.53 0.99
CA ASP A 90 -6.96 -1.66 2.36
C ASP A 90 -5.70 -0.81 2.62
N ALA A 91 -4.74 -0.79 1.69
CA ALA A 91 -3.53 0.03 1.81
C ALA A 91 -3.86 1.53 1.75
N GLU A 92 -4.76 1.94 0.84
CA GLU A 92 -5.23 3.31 0.72
C GLU A 92 -5.92 3.78 2.02
N LEU A 93 -6.88 2.98 2.50
CA LEU A 93 -7.62 3.27 3.72
C LEU A 93 -6.71 3.35 4.96
N ALA A 94 -5.80 2.38 5.12
CA ALA A 94 -4.88 2.36 6.25
C ALA A 94 -3.97 3.59 6.26
N GLY A 95 -3.44 3.99 5.09
CA GLY A 95 -2.60 5.17 4.98
C GLY A 95 -3.35 6.47 5.31
N LEU A 96 -4.54 6.66 4.75
CA LEU A 96 -5.37 7.84 5.01
C LEU A 96 -5.86 7.91 6.45
N SER A 97 -6.25 6.79 7.05
CA SER A 97 -6.71 6.75 8.44
C SER A 97 -5.60 7.10 9.44
N ASN A 98 -4.36 6.67 9.17
CA ASN A 98 -3.21 7.06 9.97
C ASN A 98 -2.93 8.57 9.88
N ALA A 99 -3.02 9.14 8.68
CA ALA A 99 -2.85 10.58 8.46
C ALA A 99 -3.97 11.41 9.13
N GLU A 100 -5.22 10.97 9.02
CA GLU A 100 -6.37 11.58 9.70
C GLU A 100 -6.16 11.58 11.22
N THR A 101 -5.77 10.44 11.79
CA THR A 101 -5.49 10.31 13.22
C THR A 101 -4.39 11.28 13.67
N ALA A 102 -3.33 11.46 12.86
CA ALA A 102 -2.24 12.38 13.18
C ALA A 102 -2.71 13.85 13.22
N ILE A 103 -3.58 14.26 12.29
CA ILE A 103 -4.17 15.60 12.28
C ILE A 103 -5.13 15.80 13.45
N GLU A 104 -6.02 14.83 13.72
CA GLU A 104 -6.99 14.93 14.81
C GLU A 104 -6.30 15.07 16.17
N GLN A 105 -5.24 14.28 16.41
CA GLN A 105 -4.48 14.31 17.65
C GLN A 105 -3.74 15.64 17.87
N ALA A 106 -3.40 16.38 16.81
CA ALA A 106 -2.77 17.68 16.93
C ALA A 106 -3.71 18.72 17.59
N GLY A 107 -5.03 18.61 17.38
CA GLY A 107 -6.01 19.48 18.04
C GLY A 107 -6.03 20.92 17.50
N ILE A 108 -5.87 21.10 16.18
CA ILE A 108 -5.84 22.43 15.53
C ILE A 108 -7.10 23.24 15.85
N TYR A 109 -8.28 22.63 15.75
CA TYR A 109 -9.54 23.31 16.05
C TYR A 109 -9.57 23.87 17.48
N THR A 110 -9.17 23.06 18.46
CA THR A 110 -9.10 23.49 19.86
C THR A 110 -8.08 24.62 20.06
N ALA A 111 -6.93 24.56 19.39
CA ALA A 111 -5.92 25.62 19.47
C ALA A 111 -6.42 26.95 18.88
N ILE A 112 -7.16 26.91 17.77
CA ILE A 112 -7.77 28.11 17.16
C ILE A 112 -8.81 28.71 18.11
N VAL A 113 -9.69 27.89 18.69
CA VAL A 113 -10.71 28.35 19.65
C VAL A 113 -10.07 28.96 20.90
N ASP A 114 -8.99 28.36 21.42
CA ASP A 114 -8.27 28.88 22.58
C ASP A 114 -7.56 30.21 22.28
N PHE A 115 -7.05 30.37 21.05
CA PHE A 115 -6.50 31.64 20.58
C PHE A 115 -7.59 32.72 20.46
N GLU A 116 -8.72 32.43 19.82
CA GLU A 116 -9.85 33.38 19.72
C GLU A 116 -10.39 33.76 21.11
N SER A 117 -10.49 32.79 22.02
CA SER A 117 -10.90 33.00 23.41
C SER A 117 -9.91 33.90 24.18
N SER A 118 -8.61 33.79 23.91
CA SER A 118 -7.60 34.68 24.49
C SER A 118 -7.78 36.13 24.03
N LEU A 119 -8.06 36.34 22.74
CA LEU A 119 -8.36 37.66 22.17
C LEU A 119 -9.65 38.25 22.74
N SER A 120 -10.69 37.41 22.90
CA SER A 120 -11.96 37.81 23.52
C SER A 120 -11.77 38.29 24.97
N ARG A 121 -10.92 37.61 25.75
CA ARG A 121 -10.56 38.06 27.11
C ARG A 121 -9.77 39.38 27.09
N LEU A 122 -8.85 39.57 26.15
CA LEU A 122 -8.10 40.81 25.98
C LEU A 122 -9.01 42.03 25.72
N ALA A 123 -10.20 41.82 25.13
CA ALA A 123 -11.17 42.89 24.91
C ALA A 123 -11.67 43.56 26.21
N SER A 124 -11.64 42.84 27.33
CA SER A 124 -12.10 43.35 28.63
C SER A 124 -11.13 44.37 29.26
N ASP A 125 -9.83 44.22 29.01
CA ASP A 125 -8.79 45.15 29.42
C ASP A 125 -7.63 45.15 28.38
N PRO A 126 -7.74 45.99 27.32
CA PRO A 126 -6.80 45.98 26.20
C PRO A 126 -5.42 46.54 26.56
N LEU A 127 -5.24 47.16 27.73
CA LEU A 127 -3.95 47.63 28.24
C LEU A 127 -3.33 46.66 29.26
N GLY A 128 -4.07 45.62 29.66
CA GLY A 128 -3.63 44.62 30.63
C GLY A 128 -2.47 43.77 30.12
N GLY A 129 -1.26 43.99 30.65
CA GLY A 129 -0.05 43.28 30.21
C GLY A 129 -0.14 41.75 30.37
N ALA A 130 -0.83 41.26 31.41
CA ALA A 130 -1.04 39.83 31.63
C ALA A 130 -1.93 39.20 30.55
N LEU A 131 -3.03 39.86 30.17
CA LEU A 131 -3.93 39.36 29.10
C LEU A 131 -3.22 39.36 27.75
N ARG A 132 -2.45 40.41 27.45
CA ARG A 132 -1.65 40.50 26.22
C ARG A 132 -0.61 39.37 26.13
N SER A 133 0.07 39.08 27.24
CA SER A 133 1.03 37.97 27.29
C SER A 133 0.33 36.62 27.07
N ALA A 134 -0.87 36.44 27.63
CA ALA A 134 -1.66 35.23 27.43
C ALA A 134 -2.10 35.04 25.96
N VAL A 135 -2.37 36.12 25.21
CA VAL A 135 -2.67 36.04 23.77
C VAL A 135 -1.45 35.56 22.98
N VAL A 136 -0.27 36.14 23.24
CA VAL A 136 0.98 35.71 22.59
C VAL A 136 1.26 34.24 22.89
N GLU A 137 1.05 33.80 24.14
CA GLU A 137 1.23 32.40 24.52
C GLU A 137 0.23 31.46 23.83
N SER A 138 -1.06 31.84 23.74
CA SER A 138 -2.05 31.05 22.97
C SER A 138 -1.70 30.98 21.49
N ALA A 139 -1.16 32.04 20.91
CA ALA A 139 -0.72 32.05 19.52
C ALA A 139 0.51 31.17 19.28
N ASP A 140 1.46 31.16 20.21
CA ASP A 140 2.64 30.29 20.13
C ASP A 140 2.23 28.81 20.21
N ARG A 141 1.27 28.49 21.10
CA ARG A 141 0.67 27.15 21.14
C ARG A 141 -0.03 26.79 19.82
N LEU A 142 -0.77 27.72 19.22
CA LEU A 142 -1.42 27.49 17.92
C LEU A 142 -0.40 27.19 16.82
N ALA A 143 0.68 27.97 16.73
CA ALA A 143 1.77 27.73 15.78
C ALA A 143 2.43 26.36 16.02
N GLN A 144 2.72 26.00 17.27
CA GLN A 144 3.24 24.68 17.63
C GLN A 144 2.28 23.55 17.25
N THR A 145 0.97 23.74 17.40
CA THR A 145 -0.04 22.75 16.98
C THR A 145 -0.03 22.52 15.46
N PHE A 146 0.13 23.57 14.65
CA PHE A 146 0.34 23.40 13.20
C PHE A 146 1.61 22.61 12.89
N HIS A 147 2.72 22.90 13.58
CA HIS A 147 3.96 22.15 13.41
C HIS A 147 3.79 20.67 13.80
N ILE A 148 3.06 20.37 14.88
CA ILE A 148 2.77 19.00 15.31
C ILE A 148 1.96 18.26 14.24
N ALA A 149 0.93 18.89 13.68
CA ALA A 149 0.13 18.31 12.61
C ALA A 149 0.98 18.04 11.35
N GLY A 150 1.81 19.00 10.92
CA GLY A 150 2.70 18.85 9.78
C GLY A 150 3.70 17.70 9.97
N ASN A 151 4.36 17.64 11.12
CA ASN A 151 5.28 16.55 11.48
C ASN A 151 4.56 15.18 11.52
N GLY A 152 3.30 15.15 11.97
CA GLY A 152 2.49 13.94 11.95
C GLY A 152 2.26 13.40 10.54
N LEU A 153 2.00 14.29 9.58
CA LEU A 153 1.88 13.93 8.17
C LEU A 153 3.22 13.48 7.57
N ASP A 154 4.34 14.11 7.94
CA ASP A 154 5.68 13.69 7.50
C ASP A 154 6.02 12.26 7.95
N ILE A 155 5.66 11.90 9.19
CA ILE A 155 5.85 10.56 9.72
C ILE A 155 4.98 9.55 8.96
N ALA A 156 3.69 9.86 8.77
CA ALA A 156 2.78 9.00 8.01
C ALA A 156 3.25 8.77 6.57
N GLU A 157 3.77 9.82 5.92
CA GLU A 157 4.35 9.75 4.58
C GLU A 157 5.60 8.85 4.55
N ALA A 158 6.50 9.00 5.52
CA ALA A 158 7.72 8.20 5.62
C ALA A 158 7.41 6.71 5.84
N ASP A 159 6.45 6.39 6.70
CA ASP A 159 6.02 5.02 6.98
C ASP A 159 5.42 4.35 5.73
N LEU A 160 4.61 5.07 4.97
CA LEU A 160 4.06 4.59 3.71
C LEU A 160 5.15 4.33 2.66
N ARG A 161 6.12 5.24 2.53
CA ARG A 161 7.26 5.05 1.62
C ARG A 161 8.09 3.83 1.99
N PHE A 162 8.36 3.63 3.28
CA PHE A 162 9.06 2.44 3.78
C PHE A 162 8.28 1.15 3.47
N GLY A 163 6.96 1.17 3.66
CA GLY A 163 6.08 0.05 3.31
C GLY A 163 6.08 -0.25 1.80
N ALA A 164 6.11 0.79 0.96
CA ALA A 164 6.18 0.64 -0.50
C ALA A 164 7.52 0.03 -0.95
N ASP A 165 8.64 0.49 -0.40
CA ASP A 165 9.97 -0.08 -0.66
C ASP A 165 10.02 -1.57 -0.31
N ALA A 166 9.51 -1.93 0.88
CA ALA A 166 9.41 -3.33 1.30
C ALA A 166 8.49 -4.16 0.39
N GLY A 167 7.38 -3.58 -0.09
CA GLY A 167 6.50 -4.22 -1.06
C GLY A 167 7.18 -4.48 -2.40
N VAL A 168 7.99 -3.53 -2.90
CA VAL A 168 8.78 -3.71 -4.12
C VAL A 168 9.84 -4.79 -3.96
N GLU A 169 10.54 -4.82 -2.82
CA GLU A 169 11.49 -5.90 -2.49
C GLU A 169 10.78 -7.26 -2.49
N GLN A 170 9.61 -7.35 -1.85
CA GLN A 170 8.84 -8.58 -1.80
C GLN A 170 8.40 -9.06 -3.19
N VAL A 171 7.95 -8.16 -4.07
CA VAL A 171 7.63 -8.51 -5.47
C VAL A 171 8.85 -9.08 -6.19
N ASN A 172 10.03 -8.49 -6.00
CA ASN A 172 11.27 -8.96 -6.61
C ASN A 172 11.69 -10.35 -6.10
N LEU A 173 11.52 -10.60 -4.79
CA LEU A 173 11.75 -11.93 -4.19
C LEU A 173 10.80 -12.97 -4.79
N LEU A 174 9.50 -12.66 -4.83
CA LEU A 174 8.47 -13.54 -5.42
C LEU A 174 8.74 -13.81 -6.90
N ALA A 175 9.13 -12.81 -7.67
CA ALA A 175 9.51 -12.96 -9.08
C ALA A 175 10.71 -13.90 -9.26
N GLY A 176 11.73 -13.77 -8.41
CA GLY A 176 12.89 -14.66 -8.41
C GLY A 176 12.55 -16.10 -8.02
N GLU A 177 11.68 -16.30 -7.03
CA GLU A 177 11.17 -17.62 -6.66
C GLU A 177 10.31 -18.26 -7.75
N LEU A 178 9.51 -17.45 -8.45
CA LEU A 178 8.69 -17.91 -9.55
C LEU A 178 9.55 -18.34 -10.75
N ALA A 179 10.61 -17.60 -11.04
CA ALA A 179 11.60 -17.97 -12.05
C ALA A 179 12.29 -19.32 -11.72
N ARG A 180 12.67 -19.54 -10.45
CA ARG A 180 13.19 -20.84 -9.98
C ARG A 180 12.15 -21.95 -10.09
N THR A 181 10.89 -21.65 -9.76
CA THR A 181 9.76 -22.58 -9.88
C THR A 181 9.54 -22.99 -11.33
N ASN A 182 9.60 -22.05 -12.27
CA ASN A 182 9.56 -22.32 -13.72
C ASN A 182 10.73 -23.22 -14.17
N ALA A 183 11.94 -23.02 -13.65
CA ALA A 183 13.08 -23.89 -13.92
C ALA A 183 12.89 -25.30 -13.32
N GLY A 184 12.18 -25.41 -12.19
CA GLY A 184 11.74 -26.68 -11.62
C GLY A 184 10.73 -27.39 -12.52
N ILE A 185 9.71 -26.67 -12.99
CA ILE A 185 8.66 -27.17 -13.90
C ILE A 185 9.29 -27.70 -15.18
N ALA A 186 10.26 -26.98 -15.75
CA ALA A 186 10.98 -27.39 -16.97
C ALA A 186 11.72 -28.73 -16.82
N ARG A 187 12.18 -29.06 -15.61
CA ARG A 187 12.92 -30.29 -15.30
C ARG A 187 12.03 -31.42 -14.76
N ALA A 188 10.82 -31.10 -14.32
CA ALA A 188 9.91 -32.06 -13.73
C ALA A 188 9.37 -33.04 -14.78
N ARG A 189 9.22 -34.30 -14.40
CA ARG A 189 8.58 -35.30 -15.27
C ARG A 189 7.11 -34.90 -15.51
N PRO A 190 6.65 -34.81 -16.77
CA PRO A 190 5.25 -34.49 -17.07
C PRO A 190 4.28 -35.41 -16.33
N GLY A 191 3.26 -34.82 -15.71
CA GLY A 191 2.22 -35.55 -14.98
C GLY A 191 2.67 -36.18 -13.66
N SER A 192 3.87 -35.85 -13.15
CA SER A 192 4.34 -36.33 -11.85
C SER A 192 3.74 -35.55 -10.67
N SER A 193 3.72 -36.17 -9.48
CA SER A 193 3.30 -35.47 -8.25
C SER A 193 4.23 -34.29 -7.90
N ASN A 194 5.52 -34.36 -8.27
CA ASN A 194 6.47 -33.25 -8.13
C ASN A 194 6.07 -32.06 -9.01
N MET A 195 5.69 -32.30 -10.26
CA MET A 195 5.20 -31.25 -11.16
C MET A 195 3.92 -30.60 -10.62
N ALA A 196 3.00 -31.39 -10.07
CA ALA A 196 1.79 -30.86 -9.45
C ALA A 196 2.10 -29.95 -8.24
N ALA A 197 3.09 -30.32 -7.41
CA ALA A 197 3.53 -29.47 -6.29
C ALA A 197 4.17 -28.16 -6.75
N LEU A 198 4.93 -28.18 -7.85
CA LEU A 198 5.48 -26.95 -8.45
C LEU A 198 4.39 -26.05 -9.04
N PHE A 199 3.30 -26.61 -9.56
CA PHE A 199 2.15 -25.82 -9.97
C PHE A 199 1.42 -25.18 -8.79
N ASP A 200 1.26 -25.91 -7.68
CA ASP A 200 0.71 -25.35 -6.43
C ASP A 200 1.59 -24.18 -5.93
N GLN A 201 2.92 -24.34 -5.90
CA GLN A 201 3.86 -23.28 -5.53
C GLN A 201 3.77 -22.07 -6.47
N ARG A 202 3.72 -22.30 -7.78
CA ARG A 202 3.54 -21.24 -8.79
C ARG A 202 2.27 -20.44 -8.53
N ASP A 203 1.15 -21.13 -8.30
CA ASP A 203 -0.15 -20.49 -8.11
C ASP A 203 -0.21 -19.70 -6.79
N ALA A 204 0.46 -20.20 -5.74
CA ALA A 204 0.64 -19.48 -4.48
C ALA A 204 1.46 -18.19 -4.66
N LEU A 205 2.63 -18.29 -5.29
CA LEU A 205 3.49 -17.13 -5.58
C LEU A 205 2.75 -16.08 -6.42
N LEU A 206 1.97 -16.48 -7.42
CA LEU A 206 1.18 -15.55 -8.23
C LEU A 206 0.10 -14.84 -7.40
N ARG A 207 -0.50 -15.53 -6.44
CA ARG A 207 -1.50 -14.94 -5.53
C ARG A 207 -0.85 -13.91 -4.61
N ASP A 208 0.30 -14.25 -4.03
CA ASP A 208 1.03 -13.35 -3.15
C ASP A 208 1.51 -12.12 -3.93
N MET A 209 2.01 -12.30 -5.16
CA MET A 209 2.36 -11.18 -6.05
C MET A 209 1.16 -10.25 -6.32
N SER A 210 -0.03 -10.81 -6.51
CA SER A 210 -1.25 -10.02 -6.78
C SER A 210 -1.68 -9.12 -5.62
N GLN A 211 -1.21 -9.37 -4.40
CA GLN A 211 -1.46 -8.48 -3.25
C GLN A 211 -0.67 -7.18 -3.38
N TYR A 212 0.51 -7.20 -4.01
CA TYR A 212 1.37 -6.02 -4.13
C TYR A 212 1.15 -5.25 -5.42
N ALA A 213 1.03 -5.97 -6.53
CA ALA A 213 0.87 -5.39 -7.86
C ALA A 213 -0.04 -6.26 -8.73
N ALA A 214 -0.92 -5.61 -9.50
CA ALA A 214 -1.66 -6.30 -10.54
C ALA A 214 -0.72 -6.85 -11.62
N VAL A 215 -0.82 -8.16 -11.85
CA VAL A 215 0.02 -8.88 -12.82
C VAL A 215 -0.83 -9.57 -13.88
N THR A 216 -0.35 -9.55 -15.11
CA THR A 216 -0.90 -10.37 -16.21
C THR A 216 -0.05 -11.62 -16.39
N THR A 217 -0.70 -12.78 -16.43
CA THR A 217 -0.05 -14.08 -16.47
C THR A 217 -0.40 -14.85 -17.73
N SER A 218 0.57 -15.48 -18.38
CA SER A 218 0.33 -16.46 -19.45
C SER A 218 1.09 -17.76 -19.18
N LEU A 219 0.49 -18.90 -19.53
CA LEU A 219 1.08 -20.22 -19.32
C LEU A 219 1.53 -20.82 -20.65
N ASP A 220 2.71 -21.41 -20.67
CA ASP A 220 3.18 -22.18 -21.83
C ASP A 220 2.67 -23.65 -21.81
N ALA A 221 3.00 -24.42 -22.84
CA ALA A 221 2.58 -25.81 -22.98
C ALA A 221 3.11 -26.75 -21.87
N MET A 222 4.17 -26.35 -21.16
CA MET A 222 4.72 -27.07 -20.01
C MET A 222 4.14 -26.60 -18.67
N GLY A 223 3.32 -25.54 -18.67
CA GLY A 223 2.77 -24.92 -17.47
C GLY A 223 3.73 -23.97 -16.76
N ARG A 224 4.80 -23.51 -17.42
CA ARG A 224 5.60 -22.38 -16.92
C ARG A 224 4.83 -21.09 -17.12
N VAL A 225 4.95 -20.15 -16.19
CA VAL A 225 4.24 -18.87 -16.27
C VAL A 225 5.18 -17.75 -16.71
N ALA A 226 4.72 -16.94 -17.65
CA ALA A 226 5.26 -15.60 -17.90
C ALA A 226 4.36 -14.58 -17.18
N VAL A 227 4.99 -13.63 -16.50
CA VAL A 227 4.34 -12.57 -15.72
C VAL A 227 4.75 -11.23 -16.28
N SER A 228 3.78 -10.34 -16.48
CA SER A 228 4.01 -8.97 -16.91
C SER A 228 3.22 -7.97 -16.06
N VAL A 229 3.77 -6.78 -15.91
CA VAL A 229 3.16 -5.61 -15.27
C VAL A 229 3.04 -4.55 -16.36
N ASP A 230 1.82 -4.12 -16.67
CA ASP A 230 1.55 -3.16 -17.74
C ASP A 230 2.22 -3.51 -19.09
N GLY A 231 2.23 -4.80 -19.43
CA GLY A 231 2.88 -5.34 -20.63
C GLY A 231 4.40 -5.49 -20.54
N GLN A 232 5.07 -4.99 -19.49
CA GLN A 232 6.50 -5.19 -19.27
C GLN A 232 6.77 -6.52 -18.55
N PRO A 233 7.73 -7.33 -19.02
CA PRO A 233 7.98 -8.66 -18.46
C PRO A 233 8.63 -8.53 -17.07
N LEU A 234 7.97 -9.10 -16.06
CA LEU A 234 8.53 -9.26 -14.72
C LEU A 234 9.15 -10.65 -14.52
N VAL A 235 8.54 -11.68 -15.11
CA VAL A 235 9.09 -13.04 -15.18
C VAL A 235 8.91 -13.56 -16.60
N ALA A 236 10.00 -14.00 -17.23
CA ALA A 236 9.99 -14.59 -18.57
C ALA A 236 10.77 -15.90 -18.56
N GLY A 237 10.06 -17.03 -18.60
CA GLY A 237 10.70 -18.34 -18.55
C GLY A 237 11.39 -18.55 -17.21
N VAL A 238 12.73 -18.61 -17.21
CA VAL A 238 13.54 -18.83 -16.00
C VAL A 238 14.26 -17.56 -15.53
N ASP A 239 13.97 -16.43 -16.17
CA ASP A 239 14.54 -15.12 -15.84
C ASP A 239 13.49 -14.25 -15.14
N SER A 240 13.96 -13.43 -14.20
CA SER A 240 13.15 -12.41 -13.51
C SER A 240 13.78 -11.04 -13.72
N PHE A 241 12.92 -10.02 -13.88
CA PHE A 241 13.32 -8.62 -13.99
C PHE A 241 12.98 -7.89 -12.70
N THR A 242 13.64 -6.76 -12.48
CA THR A 242 13.47 -5.96 -11.26
C THR A 242 12.33 -4.96 -11.44
N LEU A 243 11.35 -5.01 -10.54
CA LEU A 243 10.46 -3.89 -10.26
C LEU A 243 11.23 -2.88 -9.41
N ALA A 244 11.21 -1.61 -9.81
CA ALA A 244 11.78 -0.50 -9.09
C ALA A 244 10.72 0.57 -8.87
N MET A 245 10.92 1.37 -7.83
CA MET A 245 10.08 2.50 -7.48
C MET A 245 10.96 3.74 -7.33
N ALA A 246 10.42 4.90 -7.69
CA ALA A 246 11.00 6.19 -7.42
C ALA A 246 9.95 7.10 -6.77
N ALA A 247 10.34 7.77 -5.70
CA ALA A 247 9.50 8.80 -5.10
C ALA A 247 9.77 10.14 -5.80
N ASN A 248 8.69 10.83 -6.16
CA ASN A 248 8.75 12.16 -6.74
C ASN A 248 8.78 13.25 -5.63
N PRO A 249 9.23 14.47 -5.94
CA PRO A 249 9.23 15.58 -4.98
C PRO A 249 7.84 15.95 -4.45
N ASP A 250 6.79 15.65 -5.21
CA ASP A 250 5.38 15.86 -4.84
C ASP A 250 4.79 14.72 -3.99
N GLY A 251 5.59 13.71 -3.64
CA GLY A 251 5.16 12.55 -2.85
C GLY A 251 4.54 11.40 -3.65
N SER A 252 4.35 11.56 -4.97
CA SER A 252 3.87 10.47 -5.83
C SER A 252 4.94 9.38 -6.04
N LEU A 253 4.49 8.16 -6.39
CA LEU A 253 5.37 7.03 -6.66
C LEU A 253 5.31 6.63 -8.14
N ASP A 254 6.47 6.61 -8.78
CA ASP A 254 6.64 6.06 -10.12
C ASP A 254 7.22 4.64 -10.05
N PHE A 255 6.70 3.75 -10.90
CA PHE A 255 7.14 2.36 -10.97
C PHE A 255 7.77 2.04 -12.32
N SER A 256 8.75 1.14 -12.32
CA SER A 256 9.37 0.64 -13.55
C SER A 256 9.76 -0.83 -13.45
N VAL A 257 9.71 -1.55 -14.56
CA VAL A 257 10.20 -2.94 -14.66
C VAL A 257 11.34 -2.99 -15.67
N GLY A 258 12.51 -3.43 -15.21
CA GLY A 258 13.71 -3.49 -16.06
C GLY A 258 14.11 -2.14 -16.67
N GLY A 259 13.77 -1.03 -15.99
CA GLY A 259 14.03 0.34 -16.46
C GLY A 259 12.94 0.95 -17.36
N ASN A 260 11.86 0.21 -17.67
CA ASN A 260 10.73 0.74 -18.42
C ASN A 260 9.60 1.13 -17.46
N ALA A 261 9.07 2.35 -17.59
CA ALA A 261 7.96 2.82 -16.77
C ALA A 261 6.72 1.91 -16.92
N VAL A 262 6.01 1.69 -15.81
CA VAL A 262 4.78 0.88 -15.76
C VAL A 262 3.74 1.55 -14.88
N ASN A 263 2.46 1.40 -15.25
CA ASN A 263 1.34 1.76 -14.38
C ASN A 263 0.82 0.52 -13.65
N LEU A 264 0.62 0.64 -12.34
CA LEU A 264 0.01 -0.41 -11.54
C LEU A 264 -1.51 -0.18 -11.47
N PRO A 265 -2.36 -1.06 -12.02
CA PRO A 265 -3.81 -0.84 -11.97
C PRO A 265 -4.47 -1.32 -10.65
N ALA A 266 -3.79 -2.17 -9.87
CA ALA A 266 -4.23 -2.62 -8.54
C ALA A 266 -3.05 -3.12 -7.71
N GLY A 267 -3.33 -3.58 -6.49
CA GLY A 267 -2.35 -4.00 -5.49
C GLY A 267 -2.03 -2.92 -4.46
N SER A 268 -1.43 -3.34 -3.34
CA SER A 268 -1.12 -2.45 -2.23
C SER A 268 -0.16 -1.32 -2.61
N LEU A 269 0.76 -1.52 -3.56
CA LEU A 269 1.67 -0.47 -4.03
C LEU A 269 0.92 0.71 -4.67
N LEU A 270 -0.14 0.43 -5.44
CA LEU A 270 -1.01 1.49 -5.95
C LEU A 270 -1.76 2.17 -4.79
N GLY A 271 -2.32 1.38 -3.86
CA GLY A 271 -3.05 1.92 -2.69
C GLY A 271 -2.18 2.84 -1.83
N THR A 272 -0.93 2.47 -1.61
CA THR A 272 0.06 3.32 -0.93
C THR A 272 0.35 4.60 -1.71
N SER A 273 0.51 4.53 -3.04
CA SER A 273 0.66 5.74 -3.87
C SER A 273 -0.56 6.66 -3.79
N GLN A 274 -1.77 6.10 -3.72
CA GLN A 274 -3.01 6.88 -3.58
C GLN A 274 -3.09 7.54 -2.19
N ALA A 275 -2.72 6.83 -1.13
CA ALA A 275 -2.64 7.39 0.21
C ALA A 275 -1.62 8.54 0.31
N LEU A 276 -0.44 8.39 -0.30
CA LEU A 276 0.57 9.45 -0.35
C LEU A 276 0.04 10.71 -1.05
N HIS A 277 -0.71 10.55 -2.15
CA HIS A 277 -1.36 11.67 -2.82
C HIS A 277 -2.40 12.36 -1.91
N GLY A 278 -3.24 11.58 -1.21
CA GLY A 278 -4.19 12.15 -0.25
C GLY A 278 -3.52 12.84 0.94
N ILE A 279 -2.37 12.36 1.40
CA ILE A 279 -1.56 13.04 2.43
C ILE A 279 -1.02 14.37 1.90
N ALA A 280 -0.55 14.42 0.66
CA ALA A 280 -0.10 15.66 0.04
C ALA A 280 -1.25 16.69 -0.07
N ASP A 281 -2.45 16.25 -0.45
CA ASP A 281 -3.65 17.10 -0.46
C ASP A 281 -4.00 17.62 0.94
N LEU A 282 -3.95 16.76 1.96
CA LEU A 282 -4.17 17.15 3.36
C LEU A 282 -3.13 18.17 3.85
N ARG A 283 -1.86 17.99 3.46
CA ARG A 283 -0.79 18.97 3.77
C ARG A 283 -1.08 20.32 3.13
N GLY A 284 -1.51 20.34 1.87
CA GLY A 284 -1.93 21.58 1.20
C GLY A 284 -3.08 22.28 1.93
N GLN A 285 -4.10 21.53 2.36
CA GLN A 285 -5.21 22.09 3.14
C GLN A 285 -4.77 22.64 4.51
N LEU A 286 -3.81 21.97 5.16
CA LEU A 286 -3.23 22.40 6.41
C LEU A 286 -2.43 23.70 6.25
N ASP A 287 -1.63 23.80 5.18
CA ASP A 287 -0.87 24.99 4.83
C ASP A 287 -1.81 26.17 4.49
N ASP A 288 -2.85 25.94 3.70
CA ASP A 288 -3.86 26.95 3.37
C ASP A 288 -4.58 27.47 4.62
N LEU A 289 -4.87 26.60 5.59
CA LEU A 289 -5.48 27.00 6.87
C LEU A 289 -4.51 27.86 7.70
N ALA A 290 -3.24 27.47 7.80
CA ALA A 290 -2.24 28.25 8.50
C ALA A 290 -2.02 29.62 7.83
N ALA A 291 -1.95 29.66 6.50
CA ALA A 291 -1.85 30.89 5.72
C ALA A 291 -3.02 31.83 6.00
N GLN A 292 -4.26 31.31 6.05
CA GLN A 292 -5.44 32.12 6.41
C GLN A 292 -5.34 32.70 7.82
N VAL A 293 -4.88 31.93 8.81
CA VAL A 293 -4.67 32.43 10.18
C VAL A 293 -3.63 33.55 10.19
N ILE A 294 -2.51 33.36 9.49
CA ILE A 294 -1.43 34.35 9.37
C ILE A 294 -1.99 35.64 8.73
N ASP A 295 -2.68 35.51 7.60
CA ASP A 295 -3.19 36.64 6.82
C ASP A 295 -4.24 37.44 7.60
N VAL A 296 -5.19 36.78 8.26
CA VAL A 296 -6.21 37.44 9.07
C VAL A 296 -5.56 38.22 10.22
N ALA A 297 -4.68 37.58 10.98
CA ALA A 297 -4.03 38.22 12.12
C ALA A 297 -3.10 39.36 11.71
N ASN A 298 -2.31 39.18 10.63
CA ASN A 298 -1.38 40.20 10.14
C ASN A 298 -2.11 41.38 9.49
N THR A 299 -3.17 41.13 8.73
CA THR A 299 -4.01 42.18 8.16
C THR A 299 -4.64 43.03 9.26
N ALA A 300 -5.14 42.39 10.32
CA ALA A 300 -5.71 43.10 11.44
C ALA A 300 -4.64 43.87 12.22
N GLN A 301 -3.44 43.32 12.47
CA GLN A 301 -2.34 44.08 13.06
C GLN A 301 -1.97 45.33 12.25
N ALA A 302 -1.83 45.19 10.92
CA ALA A 302 -1.44 46.28 10.04
C ALA A 302 -2.45 47.46 10.04
N ASN A 303 -3.72 47.19 10.33
CA ASN A 303 -4.78 48.20 10.43
C ASN A 303 -4.97 48.78 11.84
N GLY A 304 -4.11 48.41 12.79
CA GLY A 304 -4.20 48.84 14.18
C GLY A 304 -3.05 49.70 14.67
N ALA A 305 -3.20 50.18 15.90
CA ALA A 305 -2.17 50.83 16.72
C ALA A 305 -1.93 50.04 18.02
N ALA A 306 -0.66 49.89 18.38
CA ALA A 306 -0.21 49.33 19.66
C ALA A 306 -0.46 50.33 20.82
N PRO A 307 -0.34 49.92 22.10
CA PRO A 307 -0.54 50.80 23.26
C PRO A 307 0.36 52.03 23.28
N ASP A 308 1.53 51.98 22.66
CA ASP A 308 2.44 53.14 22.56
C ASP A 308 2.07 54.09 21.39
N GLY A 309 1.00 53.80 20.65
CA GLY A 309 0.54 54.56 19.49
C GLY A 309 1.30 54.24 18.19
N THR A 310 2.23 53.28 18.21
CA THR A 310 2.93 52.86 16.99
C THR A 310 2.05 51.98 16.09
N PRO A 311 2.27 51.99 14.76
CA PRO A 311 1.59 51.06 13.86
C PRO A 311 1.86 49.60 14.23
N GLY A 312 0.83 48.75 14.10
CA GLY A 312 0.96 47.33 14.40
C GLY A 312 2.03 46.62 13.56
N GLN A 313 2.68 45.65 14.18
CA GLN A 313 3.68 44.78 13.55
C GLN A 313 3.04 43.44 13.21
N PRO A 314 3.59 42.66 12.25
CA PRO A 314 3.07 41.32 11.94
C PRO A 314 2.88 40.48 13.20
N PHE A 315 1.72 39.84 13.33
CA PHE A 315 1.40 38.93 14.43
C PHE A 315 2.18 37.63 14.27
N PHE A 316 2.09 37.04 13.08
CA PHE A 316 2.76 35.81 12.69
C PHE A 316 3.74 36.06 11.55
N ALA A 317 4.79 35.25 11.49
CA ALA A 317 5.65 35.04 10.33
C ALA A 317 5.35 33.66 9.73
N GLY A 318 5.88 33.41 8.53
CA GLY A 318 5.67 32.17 7.79
C GLY A 318 4.68 32.33 6.64
N SER A 319 4.42 31.23 5.97
CA SER A 319 3.55 31.13 4.79
C SER A 319 2.63 29.91 4.80
N GLY A 320 2.87 28.95 5.69
CA GLY A 320 2.08 27.73 5.83
C GLY A 320 2.25 27.09 7.20
N ALA A 321 1.81 25.85 7.34
CA ALA A 321 1.79 25.16 8.62
C ALA A 321 3.18 24.71 9.08
N ALA A 322 4.14 24.57 8.17
CA ALA A 322 5.50 24.15 8.50
C ALA A 322 6.37 25.27 9.07
N ASP A 323 6.05 26.54 8.79
CA ASP A 323 6.90 27.69 9.13
C ASP A 323 6.16 28.80 9.92
N ILE A 324 4.90 28.59 10.26
CA ILE A 324 4.11 29.53 11.08
C ILE A 324 4.79 29.77 12.42
N ALA A 325 5.07 31.02 12.74
CA ALA A 325 5.68 31.39 14.02
C ALA A 325 5.14 32.73 14.51
N VAL A 326 5.08 32.93 15.82
CA VAL A 326 4.73 34.24 16.36
C VAL A 326 5.88 35.23 16.10
N ALA A 327 5.58 36.32 15.41
CA ALA A 327 6.55 37.37 15.09
C ALA A 327 6.65 38.44 16.19
N LEU A 328 5.63 38.53 17.06
CA LEU A 328 5.63 39.46 18.19
C LEU A 328 6.57 38.96 19.30
N THR A 329 7.42 39.86 19.78
CA THR A 329 8.35 39.62 20.90
C THR A 329 7.75 39.94 22.26
N SER A 330 6.66 40.72 22.29
CA SER A 330 5.98 41.15 23.50
C SER A 330 4.49 41.34 23.23
N GLY A 331 3.66 41.04 24.22
CA GLY A 331 2.23 41.34 24.17
C GLY A 331 1.93 42.83 24.00
N SER A 332 2.87 43.74 24.33
CA SER A 332 2.72 45.17 24.06
C SER A 332 2.68 45.52 22.58
N GLN A 333 3.11 44.63 21.68
CA GLN A 333 3.09 44.89 20.23
C GLN A 333 1.74 44.56 19.58
N ILE A 334 0.80 43.95 20.32
CA ILE A 334 -0.53 43.64 19.80
C ILE A 334 -1.30 44.96 19.58
N ALA A 335 -1.60 45.27 18.31
CA ALA A 335 -2.38 46.43 17.94
C ALA A 335 -3.88 46.21 18.17
N THR A 336 -4.41 46.76 19.26
CA THR A 336 -5.81 46.56 19.68
C THR A 336 -6.72 47.71 19.26
N ALA A 337 -6.17 48.92 19.11
CA ALA A 337 -6.90 50.12 18.72
C ALA A 337 -6.84 50.35 17.21
N PRO A 338 -7.79 51.08 16.59
CA PRO A 338 -7.71 51.44 15.17
C PRO A 338 -6.45 52.24 14.84
N ALA A 339 -5.92 52.10 13.61
CA ALA A 339 -4.78 52.86 13.13
C ALA A 339 -4.96 54.38 13.34
N GLY A 340 -3.89 55.05 13.80
CA GLY A 340 -3.90 56.49 14.11
C GLY A 340 -4.43 56.83 15.51
N SER A 341 -4.82 55.84 16.32
CA SER A 341 -5.14 56.04 17.73
C SER A 341 -3.93 56.55 18.52
N ALA A 342 -4.18 57.41 19.51
CA ALA A 342 -3.14 57.86 20.43
C ALA A 342 -2.68 56.73 21.37
N ALA A 343 -1.53 56.92 22.02
CA ALA A 343 -1.04 56.03 23.07
C ALA A 343 -2.10 55.84 24.17
N ASP A 344 -2.12 54.65 24.76
CA ASP A 344 -3.05 54.18 25.78
C ASP A 344 -4.54 54.22 25.38
N SER A 345 -4.83 54.22 24.07
CA SER A 345 -6.20 54.09 23.58
C SER A 345 -6.84 52.78 24.05
N ARG A 346 -8.05 52.89 24.60
CA ARG A 346 -8.88 51.75 25.01
C ARG A 346 -9.92 51.37 23.95
N ASP A 347 -9.86 51.99 22.78
CA ASP A 347 -10.67 51.56 21.65
C ASP A 347 -10.23 50.16 21.22
N ILE A 348 -11.19 49.25 21.08
CA ILE A 348 -10.98 47.85 20.69
C ILE A 348 -11.45 47.57 19.27
N GLY A 349 -11.72 48.61 18.47
CA GLY A 349 -12.24 48.46 17.11
C GLY A 349 -11.37 47.58 16.22
N ASN A 350 -10.05 47.59 16.40
CA ASN A 350 -9.14 46.70 15.64
C ASN A 350 -9.10 45.27 16.20
N LEU A 351 -9.28 45.10 17.51
CA LEU A 351 -9.34 43.79 18.14
C LEU A 351 -10.51 42.93 17.59
N GLN A 352 -11.59 43.55 17.14
CA GLN A 352 -12.69 42.84 16.50
C GLN A 352 -12.30 42.25 15.13
N ALA A 353 -11.36 42.86 14.41
CA ALA A 353 -10.84 42.33 13.15
C ALA A 353 -9.79 41.22 13.35
N LEU A 354 -9.23 41.10 14.56
CA LEU A 354 -8.30 40.04 14.96
C LEU A 354 -9.03 38.74 15.37
N ARG A 355 -10.34 38.80 15.64
CA ARG A 355 -11.19 37.66 16.03
C ARG A 355 -11.94 37.11 14.82
#